data_AF-A0A178W4B9-F1
#
_entry.id   AF-A0A178W4B9-F1
#
_cell.length_a   1.000
_cell.length_b   1.000
_cell.length_c   1.000
_cell.angle_alpha   90.00
_cell.angle_beta   90.00
_cell.angle_gamma   90.00
#
_symmetry.space_group_name_H-M   'P 1'
#
loop_
_entity.id
_entity.type
_entity.pdbx_description
1 polymer ?
#
loop_
_entity_poly.entity_id
_entity_poly.type
_entity_poly.pdbx_seq_one_letter_code
_entity_poly.pdbx_strand_id
1 'polypeptide(L)'
;MKQSAGVLFLCIVLISFVTGNANSGMISDLCKHSDDPNLCLSSITSRPESGEFAGTSNQIEIIAISAASANASATSSYIKQKLSNEDLEPAIEDTLEDCQKNYQDAVEQLDDSISAMLADAHTDVDVWLSAAISAIESCGSALGSRAGNDAELSQRNEVFLKLCKNALMINKIHDQMKVISEWLLIQVEESDEVVSWKRSGLINQVDIECTQFYDKAEKNTSH
;
A
#
# COMPACT_ATOMS: atom_id res chain seq x y z
N MET A 1 1.41 -53.42 -33.32
CA MET A 1 0.22 -52.54 -33.47
C MET A 1 -0.58 -52.64 -32.18
N LYS A 2 -0.94 -51.63 -31.40
CA LYS A 2 -0.85 -50.17 -31.49
C LYS A 2 -0.95 -49.63 -30.03
N GLN A 3 -0.11 -48.65 -29.74
CA GLN A 3 -0.26 -47.47 -28.88
C GLN A 3 -1.38 -47.40 -27.82
N SER A 4 -0.98 -47.15 -26.57
CA SER A 4 -1.75 -46.34 -25.61
C SER A 4 -0.83 -45.73 -24.53
N ALA A 5 0.30 -45.13 -24.95
CA ALA A 5 1.16 -44.30 -24.09
C ALA A 5 0.89 -42.79 -24.28
N GLY A 6 -0.17 -42.42 -25.01
CA GLY A 6 -0.45 -41.05 -25.45
C GLY A 6 -1.52 -40.29 -24.67
N VAL A 7 -1.99 -40.80 -23.53
CA VAL A 7 -3.04 -40.10 -22.73
C VAL A 7 -2.44 -39.41 -21.50
N LEU A 8 -1.29 -39.84 -21.00
CA LEU A 8 -0.66 -39.25 -19.81
C LEU A 8 0.06 -37.91 -20.10
N PHE A 9 0.40 -37.64 -21.36
CA PHE A 9 1.14 -36.43 -21.75
C PHE A 9 0.22 -35.24 -22.10
N LEU A 10 -1.10 -35.46 -22.17
CA LEU A 10 -2.08 -34.45 -22.59
C LEU A 10 -2.73 -33.69 -21.42
N CYS A 11 -2.49 -34.11 -20.17
CA CYS A 11 -2.85 -33.32 -19.00
C CYS A 11 -1.79 -32.27 -18.62
N ILE A 12 -0.54 -32.43 -19.07
CA ILE A 12 0.55 -31.50 -18.75
C ILE A 12 0.50 -30.23 -19.63
N VAL A 13 -0.16 -30.30 -20.79
CA VAL A 13 -0.28 -29.16 -21.74
C VAL A 13 -1.53 -28.30 -21.49
N LEU A 14 -2.36 -28.64 -20.48
CA LEU A 14 -3.49 -27.81 -20.05
C LEU A 14 -3.20 -26.98 -18.77
N ILE A 15 -1.92 -26.80 -18.41
CA ILE A 15 -1.49 -25.75 -17.44
C ILE A 15 -1.14 -24.45 -18.19
N SER A 16 -1.92 -24.14 -19.21
CA SER A 16 -2.10 -22.80 -19.73
C SER A 16 -3.61 -22.70 -19.77
N PHE A 17 -4.31 -21.94 -18.94
CA PHE A 17 -4.13 -20.54 -18.58
C PHE A 17 -4.88 -20.29 -17.26
N VAL A 18 -4.24 -19.67 -16.26
CA VAL A 18 -4.68 -18.43 -15.59
C VAL A 18 -3.44 -17.84 -14.91
N THR A 19 -2.57 -17.13 -15.63
CA THR A 19 -1.73 -16.11 -14.99
C THR A 19 -2.60 -14.87 -14.79
N GLY A 20 -3.65 -15.02 -13.99
CA GLY A 20 -4.19 -13.90 -13.25
C GLY A 20 -3.18 -13.65 -12.15
N ASN A 21 -2.47 -12.55 -12.23
CA ASN A 21 -1.52 -12.13 -11.22
C ASN A 21 -2.25 -12.14 -9.87
N ALA A 22 -2.03 -13.12 -9.00
CA ALA A 22 -2.71 -13.19 -7.70
C ALA A 22 -2.55 -11.87 -6.92
N ASN A 23 -1.42 -11.20 -7.13
CA ASN A 23 -1.07 -9.89 -6.60
C ASN A 23 -1.98 -8.77 -7.13
N SER A 24 -2.44 -8.84 -8.38
CA SER A 24 -3.44 -7.89 -8.92
C SER A 24 -4.81 -8.03 -8.26
N GLY A 25 -5.16 -9.24 -7.77
CA GLY A 25 -6.38 -9.47 -7.01
C GLY A 25 -6.36 -8.73 -5.68
N MET A 26 -5.30 -8.91 -4.89
CA MET A 26 -5.13 -8.25 -3.59
C MET A 26 -5.06 -6.72 -3.71
N ILE A 27 -4.29 -6.21 -4.68
CA ILE A 27 -4.25 -4.76 -4.96
C ILE A 27 -5.64 -4.25 -5.32
N SER A 28 -6.36 -4.98 -6.20
CA SER A 28 -7.72 -4.59 -6.58
C SER A 28 -8.67 -4.60 -5.38
N ASP A 29 -8.54 -5.56 -4.47
CA ASP A 29 -9.41 -5.65 -3.29
C ASP A 29 -9.16 -4.49 -2.33
N LEU A 30 -7.89 -4.17 -2.05
CA LEU A 30 -7.54 -3.00 -1.25
C LEU A 30 -8.04 -1.70 -1.89
N CYS A 31 -7.79 -1.51 -3.20
CA CYS A 31 -8.16 -0.27 -3.88
C CYS A 31 -9.68 -0.03 -4.00
N LYS A 32 -10.54 -1.05 -3.81
CA LYS A 32 -12.01 -0.85 -3.74
C LYS A 32 -12.43 0.06 -2.58
N HIS A 33 -11.61 0.18 -1.55
CA HIS A 33 -11.86 1.02 -0.38
C HIS A 33 -11.34 2.46 -0.56
N SER A 34 -10.68 2.77 -1.67
CA SER A 34 -10.22 4.13 -1.98
C SER A 34 -11.37 5.01 -2.48
N ASP A 35 -11.30 6.31 -2.19
CA ASP A 35 -12.16 7.32 -2.81
C ASP A 35 -11.96 7.40 -4.35
N ASP A 36 -10.78 7.01 -4.85
CA ASP A 36 -10.44 6.96 -6.27
C ASP A 36 -9.81 5.60 -6.62
N PRO A 37 -10.63 4.53 -6.79
CA PRO A 37 -10.14 3.18 -7.02
C PRO A 37 -9.27 3.04 -8.28
N ASN A 38 -9.57 3.83 -9.32
CA ASN A 38 -8.82 3.81 -10.57
C ASN A 38 -7.43 4.40 -10.39
N LEU A 39 -7.33 5.54 -9.70
CA LEU A 39 -6.03 6.13 -9.37
C LEU A 39 -5.24 5.20 -8.46
N CYS A 40 -5.86 4.61 -7.43
CA CYS A 40 -5.21 3.65 -6.53
C CYS A 40 -4.63 2.46 -7.30
N LEU A 41 -5.44 1.83 -8.16
CA LEU A 41 -5.01 0.66 -8.91
C LEU A 41 -3.88 1.01 -9.88
N SER A 42 -4.03 2.10 -10.64
CA SER A 42 -3.02 2.50 -11.64
C SER A 42 -1.72 3.00 -11.00
N SER A 43 -1.77 3.67 -9.85
CA SER A 43 -0.58 4.16 -9.16
C SER A 43 0.27 3.02 -8.59
N ILE A 44 -0.36 1.93 -8.15
CA ILE A 44 0.33 0.74 -7.65
C ILE A 44 0.79 -0.13 -8.83
N THR A 45 -0.11 -0.51 -9.74
CA THR A 45 0.20 -1.50 -10.80
C THR A 45 1.17 -1.00 -11.89
N SER A 46 1.35 0.32 -12.03
CA SER A 46 2.35 0.88 -12.94
C SER A 46 3.78 0.79 -12.40
N ARG A 47 3.94 0.44 -11.13
CA ARG A 47 5.24 0.31 -10.46
C ARG A 47 5.90 -1.02 -10.83
N PRO A 48 7.19 -1.04 -11.19
CA PRO A 48 7.93 -2.29 -11.42
C PRO A 48 7.85 -3.26 -10.24
N GLU A 49 7.77 -2.73 -9.01
CA GLU A 49 7.69 -3.48 -7.78
C GLU A 49 6.33 -4.20 -7.60
N SER A 50 5.26 -3.75 -8.27
CA SER A 50 3.90 -4.33 -8.15
C SER A 50 3.72 -5.73 -8.74
N GLY A 51 4.75 -6.25 -9.43
CA GLY A 51 4.83 -7.64 -9.84
C GLY A 51 5.18 -8.53 -8.65
N GLU A 52 6.40 -9.05 -8.63
CA GLU A 52 6.87 -10.05 -7.66
C GLU A 52 6.77 -9.60 -6.20
N PHE A 53 6.87 -8.29 -5.93
CA PHE A 53 6.92 -7.76 -4.56
C PHE A 53 5.53 -7.46 -3.96
N ALA A 54 4.43 -7.51 -4.71
CA ALA A 54 3.08 -7.22 -4.18
C ALA A 54 2.37 -8.46 -3.59
N GLY A 55 3.06 -9.25 -2.77
CA GLY A 55 2.54 -10.51 -2.22
C GLY A 55 1.78 -10.36 -0.89
N THR A 56 1.95 -9.24 -0.19
CA THR A 56 1.27 -8.95 1.08
C THR A 56 0.77 -7.52 1.13
N SER A 57 -0.17 -7.23 2.04
CA SER A 57 -0.66 -5.86 2.27
C SER A 57 0.46 -4.90 2.69
N ASN A 58 1.44 -5.33 3.50
CA ASN A 58 2.61 -4.51 3.85
C ASN A 58 3.44 -4.13 2.63
N GLN A 59 3.67 -5.08 1.72
CA GLN A 59 4.43 -4.78 0.52
C GLN A 59 3.65 -3.88 -0.45
N ILE A 60 2.34 -4.09 -0.58
CA ILE A 60 1.44 -3.23 -1.37
C ILE A 60 1.43 -1.81 -0.79
N GLU A 61 1.43 -1.67 0.53
CA GLU A 61 1.51 -0.38 1.22
C GLU A 61 2.84 0.33 0.93
N ILE A 62 3.98 -0.36 1.05
CA ILE A 62 5.30 0.19 0.67
C ILE A 62 5.30 0.67 -0.79
N ILE A 63 4.67 -0.08 -1.71
CA ILE A 63 4.54 0.33 -3.11
C ILE A 63 3.67 1.58 -3.23
N ALA A 64 2.55 1.68 -2.50
CA ALA A 64 1.69 2.85 -2.49
C ALA A 64 2.42 4.10 -1.97
N ILE A 65 3.16 3.98 -0.86
CA ILE A 65 4.00 5.05 -0.32
C ILE A 65 5.09 5.45 -1.33
N SER A 66 5.73 4.47 -1.98
CA SER A 66 6.74 4.70 -3.01
C SER A 66 6.18 5.41 -4.25
N ALA A 67 4.91 5.18 -4.59
CA ALA A 67 4.22 5.90 -5.66
C ALA A 67 3.98 7.37 -5.29
N ALA A 68 3.58 7.65 -4.04
CA ALA A 68 3.47 9.02 -3.52
C ALA A 68 4.83 9.74 -3.50
N SER A 69 5.90 9.06 -3.05
CA SER A 69 7.26 9.63 -2.99
C SER A 69 7.81 9.97 -4.38
N ALA A 70 7.60 9.09 -5.37
CA ALA A 70 7.95 9.39 -6.76
C ALA A 70 7.16 10.58 -7.33
N ASN A 71 5.87 10.68 -7.01
CA ASN A 71 5.04 11.83 -7.41
C ASN A 71 5.51 13.14 -6.76
N ALA A 72 5.85 13.12 -5.47
CA ALA A 72 6.42 14.27 -4.77
C ALA A 72 7.77 14.69 -5.35
N SER A 73 8.67 13.74 -5.60
CA SER A 73 9.98 14.00 -6.21
C SER A 73 9.86 14.61 -7.61
N ALA A 74 8.92 14.10 -8.42
CA ALA A 74 8.63 14.66 -9.74
C ALA A 74 8.06 16.09 -9.64
N THR A 75 7.22 16.36 -8.65
CA THR A 75 6.65 17.70 -8.43
C THR A 75 7.67 18.67 -7.87
N SER A 76 8.55 18.25 -6.95
CA SER A 76 9.70 19.05 -6.53
C SER A 76 10.59 19.42 -7.72
N SER A 77 10.83 18.48 -8.64
CA SER A 77 11.60 18.77 -9.86
C SER A 77 10.90 19.79 -10.76
N TYR A 78 9.58 19.72 -10.88
CA TYR A 78 8.77 20.73 -11.56
C TYR A 78 8.90 22.11 -10.91
N ILE A 79 8.78 22.21 -9.59
CA ILE A 79 8.91 23.49 -8.87
C ILE A 79 10.31 24.08 -9.06
N LYS A 80 11.37 23.27 -8.92
CA LYS A 80 12.76 23.70 -9.19
C LYS A 80 12.95 24.22 -10.61
N GLN A 81 12.33 23.59 -11.60
CA GLN A 81 12.36 24.08 -12.97
C GLN A 81 11.71 25.47 -13.07
N LYS A 82 10.58 25.70 -12.41
CA LYS A 82 9.94 27.02 -12.41
C LYS A 82 10.83 28.07 -11.74
N LEU A 83 11.40 27.75 -10.58
CA LEU A 83 12.32 28.62 -9.83
C LEU A 83 13.59 28.97 -10.62
N SER A 84 13.96 28.22 -11.67
CA SER A 84 15.09 28.56 -12.53
C SER A 84 14.83 29.70 -13.52
N ASN A 85 13.60 30.23 -13.57
CA ASN A 85 13.27 31.38 -14.41
C ASN A 85 13.75 32.69 -13.77
N GLU A 86 14.64 33.41 -14.46
CA GLU A 86 15.25 34.66 -13.97
C GLU A 86 14.26 35.83 -13.86
N ASP A 87 13.11 35.77 -14.55
CA ASP A 87 12.10 36.84 -14.59
C ASP A 87 10.87 36.55 -13.70
N LEU A 88 11.04 35.76 -12.63
CA LEU A 88 9.96 35.48 -11.67
C LEU A 88 9.61 36.72 -10.85
N GLU A 89 8.32 37.01 -10.75
CA GLU A 89 7.83 38.02 -9.79
C GLU A 89 8.14 37.53 -8.35
N PRO A 90 8.70 38.38 -7.46
CA PRO A 90 9.16 37.94 -6.13
C PRO A 90 8.11 37.20 -5.30
N ALA A 91 6.84 37.63 -5.37
CA ALA A 91 5.77 36.95 -4.64
C ALA A 91 5.46 35.53 -5.17
N ILE A 92 5.72 35.28 -6.46
CA ILE A 92 5.60 33.94 -7.06
C ILE A 92 6.81 33.10 -6.65
N GLU A 93 8.02 33.68 -6.66
CA GLU A 93 9.25 33.03 -6.19
C GLU A 93 9.09 32.54 -4.75
N ASP A 94 8.71 33.42 -3.81
CA ASP A 94 8.47 33.08 -2.40
C ASP A 94 7.46 31.92 -2.24
N THR A 95 6.39 31.94 -3.05
CA THR A 95 5.34 30.90 -3.00
C THR A 95 5.88 29.55 -3.51
N LEU A 96 6.68 29.56 -4.58
CA LEU A 96 7.29 28.36 -5.13
C LEU A 96 8.39 27.82 -4.21
N GLU A 97 9.17 28.66 -3.53
CA GLU A 97 10.15 28.25 -2.53
C GLU A 97 9.49 27.57 -1.31
N ASP A 98 8.41 28.16 -0.79
CA ASP A 98 7.62 27.56 0.29
C ASP A 98 7.06 26.19 -0.13
N CYS A 99 6.51 26.10 -1.35
CA CYS A 99 6.04 24.82 -1.90
C CYS A 99 7.19 23.81 -2.09
N GLN A 100 8.35 24.26 -2.55
CA GLN A 100 9.52 23.41 -2.74
C GLN A 100 10.01 22.81 -1.41
N LYS A 101 10.01 23.60 -0.33
CA LYS A 101 10.31 23.11 1.01
C LYS A 101 9.28 22.09 1.48
N ASN A 102 7.99 22.40 1.37
CA ASN A 102 6.93 21.47 1.75
C ASN A 102 7.00 20.13 0.99
N TYR A 103 7.40 20.14 -0.28
CA TYR A 103 7.61 18.90 -1.05
C TYR A 103 8.87 18.13 -0.63
N GLN A 104 9.93 18.82 -0.16
CA GLN A 104 11.10 18.14 0.42
C GLN A 104 10.73 17.47 1.74
N ASP A 105 10.05 18.20 2.62
CA ASP A 105 9.53 17.67 3.88
C ASP A 105 8.66 16.44 3.55
N ALA A 106 7.67 16.56 2.67
CA ALA A 106 6.80 15.45 2.31
C ALA A 106 7.55 14.20 1.80
N VAL A 107 8.65 14.35 1.05
CA VAL A 107 9.49 13.21 0.65
C VAL A 107 10.16 12.57 1.87
N GLU A 108 10.74 13.35 2.78
CA GLU A 108 11.35 12.85 4.02
C GLU A 108 10.33 12.08 4.87
N GLN A 109 9.12 12.60 5.03
CA GLN A 109 8.06 11.90 5.78
C GLN A 109 7.59 10.62 5.09
N LEU A 110 7.63 10.55 3.75
CA LEU A 110 7.30 9.31 3.03
C LEU A 110 8.39 8.26 3.20
N ASP A 111 9.67 8.66 3.27
CA ASP A 111 10.78 7.77 3.57
C ASP A 111 10.72 7.25 5.03
N ASP A 112 10.31 8.10 5.97
CA ASP A 112 10.03 7.73 7.36
C ASP A 112 8.84 6.75 7.45
N SER A 113 7.80 6.96 6.63
CA SER A 113 6.66 6.04 6.51
C SER A 113 7.10 4.66 6.03
N ILE A 114 7.99 4.58 5.03
CA ILE A 114 8.56 3.30 4.57
C ILE A 114 9.37 2.63 5.67
N SER A 115 10.20 3.40 6.39
CA SER A 115 11.02 2.89 7.50
C SER A 115 10.16 2.33 8.62
N ALA A 116 9.07 3.03 8.98
CA ALA A 116 8.10 2.58 9.96
C ALA A 116 7.35 1.32 9.47
N MET A 117 7.00 1.23 8.17
CA MET A 117 6.42 0.02 7.60
C MET A 117 7.34 -1.19 7.67
N LEU A 118 8.64 -1.00 7.41
CA LEU A 118 9.64 -2.07 7.54
C LEU A 118 9.82 -2.53 8.99
N ALA A 119 9.54 -1.66 9.95
CA ALA A 119 9.52 -1.95 11.38
C ALA A 119 8.14 -2.43 11.89
N ASP A 120 7.15 -2.60 11.00
CA ASP A 120 5.78 -3.02 11.33
C ASP A 120 5.04 -2.01 12.26
N ALA A 121 5.47 -0.75 12.26
CA ALA A 121 4.98 0.32 13.12
C ALA A 121 3.86 1.15 12.45
N HIS A 122 2.68 0.54 12.26
CA HIS A 122 1.55 1.14 11.54
C HIS A 122 1.04 2.46 12.12
N THR A 123 1.13 2.66 13.44
CA THR A 123 0.78 3.95 14.07
C THR A 123 1.71 5.07 13.62
N ASP A 124 3.01 4.81 13.52
CA ASP A 124 3.98 5.80 13.06
C ASP A 124 3.78 6.11 11.57
N VAL A 125 3.35 5.12 10.79
CA VAL A 125 3.02 5.29 9.37
C VAL A 125 1.84 6.23 9.18
N ASP A 126 0.79 6.11 10.00
CA ASP A 126 -0.34 7.05 9.99
C ASP A 126 0.11 8.48 10.33
N VAL A 127 1.02 8.64 11.30
CA VAL A 127 1.59 9.93 11.69
C VAL A 127 2.38 10.55 10.54
N TRP A 128 3.32 9.81 9.93
CA TRP A 128 4.19 10.34 8.89
C TRP A 128 3.44 10.63 7.59
N LEU A 129 2.50 9.77 7.18
CA LEU A 129 1.64 10.06 6.03
C LEU A 129 0.74 11.27 6.26
N SER A 130 0.20 11.44 7.48
CA SER A 130 -0.59 12.62 7.83
C SER A 130 0.24 13.90 7.80
N ALA A 131 1.51 13.83 8.25
CA ALA A 131 2.45 14.95 8.17
C ALA A 131 2.76 15.32 6.70
N ALA A 132 3.02 14.34 5.83
CA ALA A 132 3.23 14.57 4.40
C ALA A 132 2.01 15.23 3.73
N ILE A 133 0.79 14.81 4.10
CA ILE A 133 -0.46 15.45 3.65
C ILE A 133 -0.51 16.91 4.10
N SER A 134 -0.25 17.18 5.38
CA SER A 134 -0.28 18.56 5.93
C SER A 134 0.75 19.48 5.27
N ALA A 135 1.93 18.97 4.89
CA ALA A 135 2.92 19.73 4.13
C ALA A 135 2.36 20.19 2.77
N ILE A 136 1.71 19.29 2.03
CA ILE A 136 1.17 19.64 0.71
C ILE A 136 -0.11 20.49 0.80
N GLU A 137 -0.93 20.32 1.84
CA GLU A 137 -2.02 21.25 2.15
C GLU A 137 -1.50 22.66 2.44
N SER A 138 -0.33 22.78 3.08
CA SER A 138 0.34 24.06 3.31
C SER A 138 0.81 24.71 2.00
N CYS A 139 1.38 23.93 1.08
CA CYS A 139 1.70 24.42 -0.28
C CYS A 139 0.43 24.87 -1.03
N GLY A 140 -0.65 24.08 -1.00
CA GLY A 140 -1.92 24.45 -1.63
C GLY A 140 -2.50 25.74 -1.05
N SER A 141 -2.40 25.92 0.27
CA SER A 141 -2.83 27.15 0.96
C SER A 141 -2.00 28.36 0.54
N ALA A 142 -0.68 28.21 0.38
CA ALA A 142 0.19 29.27 -0.13
C ALA A 142 -0.20 29.68 -1.57
N LEU A 143 -0.45 28.72 -2.46
CA LEU A 143 -0.90 28.97 -3.84
C LEU A 143 -2.25 29.70 -3.91
N GLY A 144 -3.18 29.39 -3.01
CA GLY A 144 -4.50 30.01 -2.98
C GLY A 144 -4.55 31.39 -2.32
N SER A 145 -3.59 31.71 -1.45
CA SER A 145 -3.60 32.94 -0.63
C SER A 145 -2.64 34.03 -1.12
N ARG A 146 -1.63 33.69 -1.93
CA ARG A 146 -0.62 34.62 -2.46
C ARG A 146 -0.72 34.78 -3.98
N ALA A 147 0.16 35.60 -4.57
CA ALA A 147 0.37 35.59 -6.01
C ALA A 147 1.06 34.28 -6.43
N GLY A 148 0.74 33.75 -7.62
CA GLY A 148 1.35 32.50 -8.09
C GLY A 148 0.39 31.33 -8.26
N ASN A 149 -0.89 31.58 -8.55
CA ASN A 149 -1.82 30.53 -8.97
C ASN A 149 -1.22 29.73 -10.13
N ASP A 150 -0.87 28.48 -9.85
CA ASP A 150 -0.27 27.55 -10.79
C ASP A 150 -1.19 26.33 -10.87
N ALA A 151 -1.96 26.25 -11.95
CA ALA A 151 -2.97 25.21 -12.13
C ALA A 151 -2.35 23.81 -12.19
N GLU A 152 -1.17 23.70 -12.80
CA GLU A 152 -0.44 22.44 -12.90
C GLU A 152 0.09 22.00 -11.52
N LEU A 153 0.66 22.90 -10.72
CA LEU A 153 1.07 22.60 -9.35
C LEU A 153 -0.13 22.26 -8.47
N SER A 154 -1.25 22.96 -8.63
CA SER A 154 -2.49 22.67 -7.91
C SER A 154 -2.99 21.25 -8.22
N GLN A 155 -2.98 20.86 -9.49
CA GLN A 155 -3.34 19.50 -9.90
C GLN A 155 -2.36 18.45 -9.34
N ARG A 156 -1.06 18.76 -9.31
CA ARG A 156 -0.04 17.87 -8.71
C ARG A 156 -0.24 17.70 -7.21
N ASN A 157 -0.59 18.77 -6.49
CA ASN A 157 -0.96 18.70 -5.08
C ASN A 157 -2.17 17.78 -4.88
N GLU A 158 -3.23 17.92 -5.69
CA GLU A 158 -4.41 17.06 -5.60
C GLU A 158 -4.10 15.58 -5.83
N VAL A 159 -3.28 15.27 -6.84
CA VAL A 159 -2.85 13.90 -7.13
C VAL A 159 -2.03 13.34 -5.96
N PHE A 160 -1.07 14.11 -5.45
CA PHE A 160 -0.25 13.70 -4.30
C PHE A 160 -1.12 13.38 -3.08
N LEU A 161 -2.08 14.25 -2.75
CA LEU A 161 -2.98 14.06 -1.62
C LEU A 161 -3.82 12.79 -1.76
N LYS A 162 -4.33 12.50 -2.97
CA LYS A 162 -5.03 11.24 -3.22
C LYS A 162 -4.13 10.02 -3.07
N LEU A 163 -2.87 10.09 -3.52
CA LEU A 163 -1.91 8.99 -3.36
C LEU A 163 -1.61 8.71 -1.87
N CYS A 164 -1.40 9.75 -1.06
CA CYS A 164 -1.19 9.58 0.38
C CYS A 164 -2.42 9.03 1.09
N LYS A 165 -3.63 9.48 0.70
CA LYS A 165 -4.89 8.94 1.23
C LYS A 165 -5.08 7.47 0.88
N ASN A 166 -4.66 7.03 -0.31
CA ASN A 166 -4.66 5.62 -0.67
C ASN A 166 -3.72 4.80 0.23
N ALA A 167 -2.50 5.30 0.48
CA ALA A 167 -1.56 4.65 1.38
C ALA A 167 -2.12 4.57 2.82
N LEU A 168 -2.67 5.67 3.36
CA LEU A 168 -3.31 5.70 4.69
C LEU A 168 -4.49 4.72 4.81
N MET A 169 -5.30 4.61 3.77
CA MET A 169 -6.41 3.67 3.74
C MET A 169 -5.89 2.22 3.82
N ILE A 170 -4.86 1.88 3.06
CA ILE A 170 -4.24 0.56 3.07
C ILE A 170 -3.65 0.26 4.47
N ASN A 171 -2.94 1.23 5.07
CA ASN A 171 -2.40 1.13 6.44
C ASN A 171 -3.50 0.76 7.45
N LYS A 172 -4.63 1.46 7.39
CA LYS A 172 -5.75 1.27 8.31
C LYS A 172 -6.43 -0.08 8.13
N ILE A 173 -6.59 -0.54 6.90
CA ILE A 173 -7.12 -1.88 6.63
C ILE A 173 -6.16 -2.94 7.19
N HIS A 174 -4.85 -2.76 7.01
CA HIS A 174 -3.86 -3.65 7.58
C HIS A 174 -3.96 -3.74 9.10
N ASP A 175 -3.92 -2.59 9.78
CA ASP A 175 -3.97 -2.50 11.24
C ASP A 175 -5.25 -3.16 11.80
N GLN A 176 -6.40 -2.93 11.17
CA GLN A 176 -7.65 -3.59 11.56
C GLN A 176 -7.62 -5.11 11.37
N MET A 177 -7.04 -5.61 10.27
CA MET A 177 -6.92 -7.05 10.03
C MET A 177 -6.01 -7.72 11.07
N LYS A 178 -4.93 -7.06 11.49
CA LYS A 178 -4.06 -7.55 12.57
C LYS A 178 -4.81 -7.68 13.87
N VAL A 179 -5.49 -6.61 14.30
CA VAL A 179 -6.30 -6.62 15.52
C VAL A 179 -7.31 -7.76 15.46
N ILE A 180 -8.07 -7.91 14.37
CA ILE A 180 -9.04 -9.00 14.21
C ILE A 180 -8.36 -10.37 14.31
N SER A 181 -7.19 -10.56 13.67
CA SER A 181 -6.47 -11.83 13.72
C SER A 181 -5.95 -12.16 15.12
N GLU A 182 -5.43 -11.18 15.87
CA GLU A 182 -4.99 -11.37 17.25
C GLU A 182 -6.16 -11.69 18.18
N TRP A 183 -7.29 -10.98 18.04
CA TRP A 183 -8.52 -11.28 18.77
C TRP A 183 -9.04 -12.68 18.45
N LEU A 184 -9.02 -13.11 17.19
CA LEU A 184 -9.40 -14.46 16.78
C LEU A 184 -8.45 -15.52 17.37
N LEU A 185 -7.14 -15.26 17.39
CA LEU A 185 -6.17 -16.15 18.01
C LEU A 185 -6.42 -16.31 19.52
N ILE A 186 -6.73 -15.22 20.22
CA ILE A 186 -7.10 -15.26 21.64
C ILE A 186 -8.38 -16.09 21.83
N GLN A 187 -9.42 -15.87 21.02
CA GLN A 187 -10.66 -16.64 21.10
C GLN A 187 -10.44 -18.15 20.83
N VAL A 188 -9.57 -18.49 19.89
CA VAL A 188 -9.19 -19.89 19.63
C VAL A 188 -8.42 -20.47 20.81
N GLU A 189 -7.48 -19.72 21.39
CA GLU A 189 -6.68 -20.15 22.54
C GLU A 189 -7.51 -20.33 23.82
N GLU A 190 -8.53 -19.49 24.01
CA GLU A 190 -9.48 -19.54 25.14
C GLU A 190 -10.61 -20.56 24.94
N SER A 191 -10.73 -21.18 23.76
CA SER A 191 -11.75 -22.19 23.51
C SER A 191 -11.63 -23.37 24.48
N ASP A 192 -12.76 -23.84 25.02
CA ASP A 192 -12.82 -24.93 26.00
C ASP A 192 -12.09 -26.20 25.52
N GLU A 193 -12.05 -26.42 24.20
CA GLU A 193 -11.39 -27.55 23.56
C GLU A 193 -9.86 -27.44 23.62
N VAL A 194 -9.30 -26.27 23.27
CA VAL A 194 -7.85 -26.01 23.36
C VAL A 194 -7.39 -25.99 24.83
N VAL A 195 -8.18 -25.37 25.72
CA VAL A 195 -7.90 -25.36 27.17
C VAL A 195 -7.92 -26.78 27.75
N SER A 196 -8.85 -27.63 27.31
CA SER A 196 -8.93 -29.04 27.70
C SER A 196 -7.71 -29.83 27.22
N TRP A 197 -7.22 -29.58 26.01
CA TRP A 197 -6.01 -30.22 25.47
C TRP A 197 -4.73 -29.75 26.18
N LYS A 198 -4.61 -28.45 26.52
CA LYS A 198 -3.51 -27.94 27.36
C LYS A 198 -3.47 -28.70 28.69
N ARG A 199 -4.62 -28.83 29.34
CA ARG A 199 -4.76 -29.48 30.66
C ARG A 199 -4.47 -30.99 30.61
N SER A 200 -4.70 -31.61 29.46
CA SER A 200 -4.44 -33.04 29.22
C SER A 200 -2.98 -33.36 28.84
N GLY A 201 -2.11 -32.34 28.70
CA GLY A 201 -0.69 -32.52 28.38
C GLY A 201 -0.41 -32.94 26.93
N LEU A 202 -1.39 -32.78 26.03
CA LEU A 202 -1.32 -33.22 24.63
C LEU A 202 -0.63 -32.20 23.69
N ILE A 203 -0.29 -31.01 24.20
CA ILE A 203 0.19 -29.88 23.37
C ILE A 203 1.62 -30.02 22.86
N ASN A 204 2.44 -30.93 23.41
CA ASN A 204 3.79 -31.19 22.86
C ASN A 204 3.78 -31.88 21.48
N GLN A 205 2.60 -32.09 20.88
CA GLN A 205 2.42 -32.74 19.57
C GLN A 205 1.65 -31.87 18.55
N VAL A 206 1.21 -30.65 18.93
CA VAL A 206 0.25 -29.82 18.17
C VAL A 206 0.92 -28.80 17.23
N ASP A 207 2.24 -28.60 17.32
CA ASP A 207 2.98 -27.71 16.39
C ASP A 207 2.94 -28.17 14.92
N ILE A 208 2.45 -29.39 14.63
CA ILE A 208 2.38 -29.95 13.26
C ILE A 208 0.96 -29.86 12.66
N GLU A 209 -0.11 -29.75 13.47
CA GLU A 209 -1.49 -29.84 12.97
C GLU A 209 -2.22 -28.50 12.82
N CYS A 210 -1.78 -27.41 13.48
CA CYS A 210 -2.40 -26.09 13.28
C CYS A 210 -2.30 -25.57 11.84
N THR A 211 -1.24 -25.94 11.09
CA THR A 211 -1.10 -25.60 9.66
C THR A 211 -2.18 -26.27 8.81
N GLN A 212 -2.62 -27.48 9.16
CA GLN A 212 -3.63 -28.23 8.39
C GLN A 212 -5.07 -27.73 8.63
N PHE A 213 -5.32 -27.08 9.76
CA PHE A 213 -6.64 -26.53 10.08
C PHE A 213 -6.92 -25.23 9.32
N TYR A 214 -5.90 -24.39 9.11
CA TYR A 214 -5.99 -23.15 8.34
C TYR A 214 -6.32 -23.43 6.85
N ASP A 215 -5.65 -24.40 6.23
CA ASP A 215 -5.90 -24.85 4.85
C ASP A 215 -7.33 -25.41 4.63
N LYS A 216 -7.97 -25.89 5.70
CA LYS A 216 -9.33 -26.47 5.64
C LYS A 216 -10.42 -25.42 5.85
N ALA A 217 -10.13 -24.33 6.55
CA ALA A 217 -11.03 -23.19 6.70
C ALA A 217 -11.16 -22.40 5.39
N GLU A 218 -10.08 -22.24 4.63
CA GLU A 218 -10.07 -21.52 3.35
C GLU A 218 -10.88 -22.23 2.24
N LYS A 219 -10.99 -23.57 2.31
CA LYS A 219 -11.77 -24.38 1.35
C LYS A 219 -13.29 -24.37 1.61
N ASN A 220 -13.77 -23.85 2.73
CA ASN A 220 -15.17 -23.90 3.12
C ASN A 220 -15.92 -22.55 3.05
N THR A 221 -15.25 -21.46 2.68
CA THR A 221 -15.88 -20.13 2.50
C THR A 221 -16.19 -19.79 1.04
N SER A 222 -15.97 -20.73 0.11
CA SER A 222 -16.42 -20.61 -1.29
C SER A 222 -17.75 -21.36 -1.49
N HIS A 223 -18.85 -20.80 -0.98
CA HIS A 223 -20.22 -21.15 -1.39
C HIS A 223 -21.13 -19.94 -1.38
#